data_AF-A0A979FKL7-F1
#
_entry.id   AF-A0A979FKL7-F1
#
_cell.length_a   1.000
_cell.length_b   1.000
_cell.length_c   1.000
_cell.angle_alpha   90.00
_cell.angle_beta   90.00
_cell.angle_gamma   90.00
#
_symmetry.space_group_name_H-M   'P 1'
#
loop_
_entity.id
_entity.type
_entity.pdbx_description
1 polymer ?
#
loop_
_entity_poly.entity_id
_entity_poly.type
_entity_poly.pdbx_seq_one_letter_code
_entity_poly.pdbx_strand_id
1 'polypeptide(L)'
;MEFVFDKVRHTIADSDNKTQSVLHSVGRFKQPMSNYNNIFSDEIRSLDGSHLELATFCLDFPFLYKPKVEVKFEIGNKTKEVKCVGMAFDILDILAQKLNFTYSAQDFPADGNWGSQVDGRWTGMLADLAYNNKSLIINNLLLTEVRSDEFDASYPYFAEGFSVMIKVPDPLPKWRGLLYPFARLVWQLFLTATFVESVLLTVALFVMHNNRDFINGFLLVLGGLTRQSMTLRLRGLWEYEFLGVWWAVSFVITTAYTGNLVAYLTITVPQRRIETIDELAASPIIPSMANIGNFVPEALKNSEDKALAKIGKKLHIFRFADRDDMFLNKVAGGSHAVINGESYNMFVRDSFGLNSKTYMMREVIYPSYVAYYLPRNTVYTSLLSDNMQRLVESGLLKEAYKHHVIKEKRQLEDDGQVALGLQHLAGAFVLMPVGYALAAISFVAEVWLHSRTTDRKLL
;
A
#
# COMPACT_ATOMS: atom_id res chain seq x y z
N MET A 1 -31.79 60.96 4.89
CA MET A 1 -30.83 59.93 4.43
C MET A 1 -29.76 60.64 3.59
N GLU A 2 -29.05 61.60 4.20
CA GLU A 2 -28.19 62.55 3.47
C GLU A 2 -26.96 63.01 4.30
N PHE A 3 -26.63 62.28 5.37
CA PHE A 3 -25.56 62.64 6.32
C PHE A 3 -24.41 61.62 6.39
N VAL A 4 -24.40 60.61 5.51
CA VAL A 4 -23.40 59.51 5.53
C VAL A 4 -22.35 59.64 4.41
N PHE A 5 -22.58 60.46 3.38
CA PHE A 5 -21.67 60.54 2.23
C PHE A 5 -20.52 61.56 2.36
N ASP A 6 -20.58 62.54 3.25
CA ASP A 6 -19.51 63.56 3.38
C ASP A 6 -18.33 63.11 4.26
N LYS A 7 -18.52 62.13 5.16
CA LYS A 7 -17.43 61.64 6.03
C LYS A 7 -16.44 60.71 5.33
N VAL A 8 -16.81 60.14 4.18
CA VAL A 8 -15.94 59.25 3.41
C VAL A 8 -14.97 60.04 2.51
N ARG A 9 -15.33 61.25 2.07
CA ARG A 9 -14.44 62.08 1.23
C ARG A 9 -13.23 62.63 1.97
N HIS A 10 -13.36 62.97 3.25
CA HIS A 10 -12.25 63.55 4.02
C HIS A 10 -11.21 62.54 4.51
N THR A 11 -11.51 61.23 4.49
CA THR A 11 -10.56 60.21 4.95
C THR A 11 -9.66 59.69 3.81
N ILE A 12 -10.00 59.97 2.55
CA ILE A 12 -9.24 59.53 1.38
C ILE A 12 -8.13 60.53 1.00
N ALA A 13 -8.25 61.79 1.41
CA ALA A 13 -7.31 62.84 0.98
C ALA A 13 -5.97 62.86 1.77
N ASP A 14 -5.85 62.14 2.89
CA ASP A 14 -4.68 62.26 3.79
C ASP A 14 -3.81 60.98 3.86
N SER A 15 -4.13 59.95 3.04
CA SER A 15 -3.36 58.70 2.99
C SER A 15 -2.42 58.56 1.78
N ASP A 16 -2.42 59.54 0.87
CA ASP A 16 -1.75 59.45 -0.44
C ASP A 16 -0.21 59.38 -0.39
N ASN A 17 0.42 59.75 0.74
CA ASN A 17 1.88 59.68 0.87
C ASN A 17 2.42 58.43 1.60
N LYS A 18 1.56 57.60 2.22
CA LYS A 18 1.99 56.35 2.89
C LYS A 18 1.53 55.07 2.18
N THR A 19 0.61 55.16 1.23
CA THR A 19 0.16 54.02 0.41
C THR A 19 1.01 53.81 -0.84
N GLN A 20 1.79 54.80 -1.28
CA GLN A 20 2.72 54.62 -2.40
C GLN A 20 3.90 53.66 -2.09
N SER A 21 4.19 53.36 -0.83
CA SER A 21 5.26 52.41 -0.47
C SER A 21 4.81 50.95 -0.34
N VAL A 22 3.52 50.63 -0.58
CA VAL A 22 2.98 49.26 -0.47
C VAL A 22 2.55 48.68 -1.82
N LEU A 23 2.66 49.46 -2.91
CA LEU A 23 2.36 49.01 -4.28
C LEU A 23 3.56 48.39 -5.02
N HIS A 24 4.61 47.98 -4.29
CA HIS A 24 5.72 47.20 -4.81
C HIS A 24 5.61 45.71 -4.40
N SER A 25 4.53 45.01 -4.77
CA SER A 25 4.52 43.53 -4.80
C SER A 25 3.31 42.87 -5.48
N VAL A 26 2.41 43.60 -6.13
CA VAL A 26 1.27 43.00 -6.85
C VAL A 26 1.62 42.88 -8.33
N GLY A 27 2.12 41.71 -8.74
CA GLY A 27 2.23 41.27 -10.14
C GLY A 27 3.06 42.17 -11.07
N ARG A 28 4.19 41.67 -11.58
CA ARG A 28 4.95 42.39 -12.62
C ARG A 28 4.15 42.41 -13.93
N PHE A 29 3.29 43.41 -14.12
CA PHE A 29 2.63 43.68 -15.39
C PHE A 29 3.67 44.07 -16.44
N LYS A 30 3.77 43.28 -17.52
CA LYS A 30 4.67 43.56 -18.67
C LYS A 30 3.97 44.21 -19.86
N GLN A 31 2.68 44.57 -19.75
CA GLN A 31 1.98 45.31 -20.79
C GLN A 31 1.84 46.79 -20.39
N PRO A 32 2.18 47.74 -21.29
CA PRO A 32 1.85 49.14 -21.06
C PRO A 32 0.31 49.27 -21.04
N MET A 33 -0.26 49.66 -19.90
CA MET A 33 -1.68 49.98 -19.77
C MET A 33 -1.97 51.26 -20.58
N SER A 34 -2.22 51.11 -21.88
CA SER A 34 -2.43 52.23 -22.79
C SER A 34 -3.86 52.78 -22.76
N ASN A 35 -4.83 52.08 -22.12
CA ASN A 35 -6.24 52.50 -22.15
C ASN A 35 -7.05 52.05 -20.92
N TYR A 36 -7.84 52.96 -20.33
CA TYR A 36 -8.66 52.72 -19.13
C TYR A 36 -9.76 51.67 -19.33
N ASN A 37 -10.21 51.44 -20.58
CA ASN A 37 -11.20 50.39 -20.90
C ASN A 37 -10.65 48.96 -20.70
N ASN A 38 -9.33 48.77 -20.59
CA ASN A 38 -8.72 47.46 -20.30
C ASN A 38 -8.60 47.17 -18.80
N ILE A 39 -8.99 48.10 -17.93
CA ILE A 39 -8.95 47.92 -16.47
C ILE A 39 -10.04 46.95 -16.01
N PHE A 40 -11.13 46.80 -16.78
CA PHE A 40 -12.27 45.92 -16.50
C PHE A 40 -12.49 44.90 -17.62
N SER A 41 -11.44 44.26 -18.13
CA SER A 41 -11.66 43.12 -19.04
C SER A 41 -12.17 41.94 -18.21
N ASP A 42 -13.42 41.54 -18.42
CA ASP A 42 -14.11 40.59 -17.54
C ASP A 42 -13.51 39.16 -17.57
N GLU A 43 -12.57 38.84 -18.47
CA GLU A 43 -11.93 37.53 -18.52
C GLU A 43 -10.49 37.62 -19.07
N ILE A 44 -9.49 37.36 -18.23
CA ILE A 44 -8.15 37.04 -18.71
C ILE A 44 -8.21 35.68 -19.39
N ARG A 45 -8.08 35.66 -20.72
CA ARG A 45 -8.23 34.44 -21.54
C ARG A 45 -6.91 33.79 -21.94
N SER A 46 -5.79 34.46 -21.69
CA SER A 46 -4.45 34.11 -22.17
C SER A 46 -3.38 34.71 -21.26
N LEU A 47 -2.18 34.12 -21.29
CA LEU A 47 -0.97 34.61 -20.62
C LEU A 47 -0.10 35.50 -21.54
N ASP A 48 -0.58 35.81 -22.74
CA ASP A 48 -0.09 36.83 -23.67
C ASP A 48 1.41 36.80 -23.98
N GLY A 49 1.95 35.61 -24.17
CA GLY A 49 3.37 35.39 -24.50
C GLY A 49 4.31 35.57 -23.30
N SER A 50 3.79 35.59 -22.08
CA SER A 50 4.63 35.68 -20.88
C SER A 50 5.59 34.49 -20.75
N HIS A 51 6.68 34.72 -20.02
CA HIS A 51 7.69 33.70 -19.72
C HIS A 51 7.64 33.37 -18.23
N LEU A 52 7.35 32.11 -17.90
CA LEU A 52 7.25 31.62 -16.53
C LEU A 52 8.55 30.91 -16.12
N GLU A 53 9.08 31.24 -14.95
CA GLU A 53 10.18 30.48 -14.35
C GLU A 53 9.64 29.45 -13.36
N LEU A 54 9.91 28.17 -13.59
CA LEU A 54 9.42 27.09 -12.75
C LEU A 54 10.39 26.77 -11.62
N ALA A 55 9.84 26.54 -10.43
CA ALA A 55 10.52 25.84 -9.35
C ALA A 55 10.22 24.34 -9.51
N THR A 56 11.25 23.56 -9.83
CA THR A 56 11.12 22.14 -10.16
C THR A 56 12.24 21.31 -9.54
N PHE A 57 11.93 20.03 -9.32
CA PHE A 57 12.87 19.02 -8.83
C PHE A 57 12.73 17.76 -9.68
N CYS A 58 13.73 17.47 -10.50
CA CYS A 58 13.68 16.39 -11.49
C CYS A 58 13.97 14.98 -10.93
N LEU A 59 13.48 14.68 -9.73
CA LEU A 59 13.55 13.38 -9.06
C LEU A 59 12.17 12.96 -8.52
N ASP A 60 11.19 13.02 -9.40
CA ASP A 60 9.78 12.85 -9.07
C ASP A 60 9.08 12.03 -10.16
N PHE A 61 9.54 10.79 -10.35
CA PHE A 61 8.95 9.88 -11.33
C PHE A 61 7.50 9.50 -10.92
N PRO A 62 6.52 9.48 -11.86
CA PRO A 62 6.60 9.73 -13.31
C PRO A 62 6.33 11.18 -13.75
N PHE A 63 6.19 12.12 -12.80
CA PHE A 63 5.80 13.51 -13.05
C PHE A 63 6.94 14.33 -13.66
N LEU A 64 8.12 14.30 -13.04
CA LEU A 64 9.33 14.97 -13.50
C LEU A 64 10.56 14.11 -13.19
N TYR A 65 11.25 13.65 -14.22
CA TYR A 65 12.44 12.81 -14.06
C TYR A 65 13.41 13.00 -15.23
N LYS A 66 14.67 12.64 -15.01
CA LYS A 66 15.65 12.57 -16.10
C LYS A 66 15.53 11.20 -16.80
N PRO A 67 15.43 11.15 -18.13
CA PRO A 67 15.35 9.88 -18.85
C PRO A 67 16.66 9.08 -18.66
N LYS A 68 16.54 7.76 -18.47
CA LYS A 68 17.69 6.84 -18.28
C LYS A 68 18.62 6.80 -19.50
N VAL A 69 18.09 7.08 -20.71
CA VAL A 69 18.88 7.19 -21.94
C VAL A 69 19.20 8.65 -22.17
N GLU A 70 20.47 9.04 -22.02
CA GLU A 70 20.97 10.33 -22.47
C GLU A 70 20.75 10.44 -23.99
N VAL A 71 19.67 11.09 -24.42
CA VAL A 71 19.53 11.44 -25.83
C VAL A 71 20.44 12.64 -26.10
N LYS A 72 21.70 12.35 -26.40
CA LYS A 72 22.65 13.35 -26.90
C LYS A 72 22.22 13.73 -28.32
N PHE A 73 21.48 14.82 -28.45
CA PHE A 73 21.27 15.45 -29.74
C PHE A 73 22.49 16.30 -30.07
N GLU A 74 23.38 15.79 -30.93
CA GLU A 74 24.45 16.59 -31.53
C GLU A 74 23.87 17.46 -32.64
N ILE A 75 23.66 18.75 -32.36
CA ILE A 75 23.44 19.79 -33.36
C ILE A 75 24.46 20.89 -33.08
N GLY A 76 25.62 20.80 -33.73
CA GLY A 76 26.76 21.70 -33.53
C GLY A 76 27.49 21.47 -32.20
N ASN A 77 28.65 22.10 -32.02
CA ASN A 77 29.59 21.98 -30.88
C ASN A 77 29.05 22.41 -29.50
N LYS A 78 27.77 22.21 -29.19
CA LYS A 78 27.16 22.44 -27.88
C LYS A 78 26.48 21.16 -27.41
N THR A 79 27.08 20.50 -26.42
CA THR A 79 26.39 19.48 -25.63
C THR A 79 25.19 20.13 -24.94
N LYS A 80 23.97 19.90 -25.45
CA LYS A 80 22.74 20.30 -24.76
C LYS A 80 22.50 19.36 -23.58
N GLU A 81 22.39 19.93 -22.38
CA GLU A 81 21.97 19.21 -21.18
C GLU A 81 20.65 18.45 -21.40
N VAL A 82 20.58 17.25 -20.83
CA VAL A 82 19.38 16.41 -20.86
C VAL A 82 18.29 17.10 -20.05
N LYS A 83 17.29 17.65 -20.75
CA LYS A 83 16.12 18.27 -20.14
C LYS A 83 15.29 17.23 -19.39
N CYS A 84 14.77 17.63 -18.23
CA CYS A 84 13.80 16.83 -17.49
C CYS A 84 12.53 16.61 -18.32
N VAL A 85 11.95 15.42 -18.17
CA VAL A 85 10.73 14.99 -18.87
C VAL A 85 9.75 14.40 -17.86
N GLY A 86 8.51 14.20 -18.27
CA GLY A 86 7.51 13.53 -17.44
C GLY A 86 6.12 14.09 -17.68
N MET A 87 5.11 13.43 -17.11
CA MET A 87 3.72 13.78 -17.43
C MET A 87 3.36 15.21 -17.03
N ALA A 88 3.99 15.79 -16.00
CA ALA A 88 3.72 17.17 -15.59
C ALA A 88 4.18 18.18 -16.66
N PHE A 89 5.29 17.89 -17.34
CA PHE A 89 5.73 18.70 -18.49
C PHE A 89 4.80 18.52 -19.69
N ASP A 90 4.38 17.29 -20.00
CA ASP A 90 3.43 17.04 -21.11
C ASP A 90 2.12 17.84 -20.91
N ILE A 91 1.61 17.88 -19.68
CA ILE A 91 0.44 18.66 -19.29
C ILE A 91 0.72 20.16 -19.43
N LEU A 92 1.87 20.62 -18.92
CA LEU A 92 2.24 22.02 -18.98
C LEU A 92 2.42 22.51 -20.41
N ASP A 93 2.95 21.68 -21.32
CA ASP A 93 3.11 22.00 -22.74
C ASP A 93 1.76 22.22 -23.42
N ILE A 94 0.76 21.40 -23.09
CA ILE A 94 -0.62 21.58 -23.60
C ILE A 94 -1.19 22.91 -23.08
N LEU A 95 -1.01 23.20 -21.79
CA LEU A 95 -1.44 24.47 -21.21
C LEU A 95 -0.69 25.67 -21.81
N ALA A 96 0.61 25.55 -22.07
CA ALA A 96 1.45 26.57 -22.68
C ALA A 96 1.00 26.93 -24.09
N GLN A 97 0.66 25.92 -24.90
CA GLN A 97 0.10 26.13 -26.23
C GLN A 97 -1.29 26.76 -26.17
N LYS A 98 -2.15 26.29 -25.25
CA LYS A 98 -3.53 26.76 -25.13
C LYS A 98 -3.64 28.19 -24.62
N LEU A 99 -2.81 28.54 -23.65
CA LEU A 99 -2.84 29.83 -22.95
C LEU A 99 -1.75 30.80 -23.44
N ASN A 100 -0.98 30.41 -24.46
CA ASN A 100 0.06 31.22 -25.08
C ASN A 100 1.09 31.75 -24.07
N PHE A 101 1.84 30.85 -23.41
CA PHE A 101 3.01 31.21 -22.59
C PHE A 101 4.21 30.34 -22.91
N THR A 102 5.38 30.78 -22.47
CA THR A 102 6.63 30.00 -22.52
C THR A 102 7.16 29.80 -21.12
N TYR A 103 8.02 28.82 -20.91
CA TYR A 103 8.58 28.57 -19.57
C TYR A 103 10.03 28.10 -19.62
N SER A 104 10.72 28.28 -18.50
CA SER A 104 12.02 27.68 -18.20
C SER A 104 11.96 27.00 -16.83
N ALA A 105 12.62 25.86 -16.68
CA ALA A 105 12.56 25.04 -15.48
C ALA A 105 13.96 24.89 -14.87
N GLN A 106 14.06 24.95 -13.54
CA GLN A 106 15.29 24.60 -12.83
C GLN A 106 15.36 23.08 -12.62
N ASP A 107 16.55 22.47 -12.70
CA ASP A 107 16.63 21.01 -12.50
C ASP A 107 16.42 20.61 -11.03
N PHE A 108 16.97 21.40 -10.11
CA PHE A 108 17.01 21.12 -8.67
C PHE A 108 16.89 22.41 -7.85
N PRO A 109 16.19 22.38 -6.71
CA PRO A 109 16.28 23.45 -5.71
C PRO A 109 17.68 23.47 -5.07
N ALA A 110 18.12 24.65 -4.61
CA ALA A 110 19.48 24.84 -4.11
C ALA A 110 19.82 23.97 -2.87
N ASP A 111 18.82 23.67 -2.03
CA ASP A 111 18.97 22.85 -0.83
C ASP A 111 18.63 21.36 -1.05
N GLY A 112 18.21 20.98 -2.27
CA GLY A 112 17.84 19.62 -2.64
C GLY A 112 16.55 19.08 -2.02
N ASN A 113 15.72 19.94 -1.41
CA ASN A 113 14.48 19.52 -0.73
C ASN A 113 13.22 19.97 -1.47
N TRP A 114 12.11 19.26 -1.25
CA TRP A 114 10.82 19.66 -1.79
C TRP A 114 10.29 20.94 -1.17
N GLY A 115 10.53 21.09 0.14
CA GLY A 115 10.13 22.23 0.93
C GLY A 115 9.15 21.88 2.03
N SER A 116 9.41 22.44 3.21
CA SER A 116 8.53 22.39 4.38
C SER A 116 8.61 23.73 5.09
N GLN A 117 7.56 24.07 5.83
CA GLN A 117 7.62 25.26 6.68
C GLN A 117 8.43 24.92 7.93
N VAL A 118 9.52 25.66 8.16
CA VAL A 118 10.38 25.54 9.34
C VAL A 118 10.48 26.92 9.97
N ASP A 119 10.07 27.05 11.24
CA ASP A 119 10.05 28.32 11.97
C ASP A 119 9.31 29.45 11.23
N GLY A 120 8.21 29.10 10.55
CA GLY A 120 7.39 30.04 9.78
C GLY A 120 7.99 30.47 8.43
N ARG A 121 9.09 29.85 7.98
CA ARG A 121 9.70 30.10 6.66
C ARG A 121 9.68 28.85 5.80
N TRP A 122 9.45 29.02 4.50
CA TRP A 122 9.54 27.91 3.56
C TRP A 122 10.99 27.57 3.21
N THR A 123 11.24 26.29 3.00
CA THR A 123 12.48 25.73 2.43
C THR A 123 12.22 25.07 1.07
N GLY A 124 13.25 24.55 0.41
CA GLY A 124 13.08 23.78 -0.83
C GLY A 124 12.50 24.56 -2.00
N MET A 125 11.88 23.83 -2.93
CA MET A 125 11.16 24.42 -4.06
C MET A 125 10.05 25.38 -3.62
N LEU A 126 9.40 25.13 -2.48
CA LEU A 126 8.38 26.03 -1.94
C LEU A 126 8.97 27.39 -1.52
N ALA A 127 10.22 27.43 -1.05
CA ALA A 127 10.95 28.69 -0.82
C ALA A 127 11.24 29.42 -2.13
N ASP A 128 11.54 28.67 -3.21
CA ASP A 128 11.78 29.26 -4.51
C ASP A 128 10.54 29.97 -5.06
N LEU A 129 9.36 29.38 -4.84
CA LEU A 129 8.06 29.96 -5.17
C LEU A 129 7.71 31.14 -4.25
N ALA A 130 7.99 31.04 -2.95
CA ALA A 130 7.65 32.09 -1.98
C ALA A 130 8.54 33.33 -2.09
N TYR A 131 9.85 33.15 -2.33
CA TYR A 131 10.85 34.21 -2.15
C TYR A 131 11.74 34.46 -3.38
N ASN A 132 11.97 33.46 -4.24
CA ASN A 132 12.99 33.54 -5.30
C ASN A 132 12.42 33.85 -6.70
N ASN A 133 11.29 34.55 -6.77
CA ASN A 133 10.63 34.98 -8.02
C ASN A 133 10.27 33.83 -8.99
N LYS A 134 10.12 32.59 -8.52
CA LYS A 134 9.54 31.53 -9.35
C LYS A 134 8.03 31.71 -9.46
N SER A 135 7.48 31.31 -10.60
CA SER A 135 6.09 31.59 -10.98
C SER A 135 5.16 30.39 -10.81
N LEU A 136 5.70 29.17 -10.80
CA LEU A 136 4.90 27.94 -10.83
C LEU A 136 5.74 26.74 -10.34
N ILE A 137 5.11 25.84 -9.57
CA ILE A 137 5.62 24.50 -9.27
C ILE A 137 4.69 23.47 -9.91
N ILE A 138 5.26 22.50 -10.62
CA ILE A 138 4.52 21.42 -11.30
C ILE A 138 4.83 20.01 -10.76
N ASN A 139 5.65 19.93 -9.72
CA ASN A 139 5.97 18.66 -9.03
C ASN A 139 4.76 18.06 -8.31
N ASN A 140 4.89 16.79 -7.94
CA ASN A 140 3.92 16.00 -7.20
C ASN A 140 3.74 16.44 -5.74
N LEU A 141 3.27 17.66 -5.54
CA LEU A 141 2.98 18.21 -4.23
C LEU A 141 1.50 17.98 -3.89
N LEU A 142 1.26 17.23 -2.82
CA LEU A 142 -0.07 17.04 -2.27
C LEU A 142 -0.67 18.37 -1.80
N LEU A 143 -1.99 18.53 -1.96
CA LEU A 143 -2.80 19.57 -1.34
C LEU A 143 -2.84 19.38 0.18
N THR A 144 -2.49 20.43 0.90
CA THR A 144 -2.45 20.47 2.37
C THR A 144 -2.86 21.86 2.84
N GLU A 145 -3.52 21.96 4.00
CA GLU A 145 -3.94 23.23 4.60
C GLU A 145 -2.79 24.26 4.66
N VAL A 146 -1.66 23.89 5.26
CA VAL A 146 -0.49 24.79 5.43
C VAL A 146 0.01 25.36 4.10
N ARG A 147 -0.02 24.58 3.02
CA ARG A 147 0.36 25.07 1.68
C ARG A 147 -0.73 25.94 1.07
N SER A 148 -1.99 25.57 1.24
CA SER A 148 -3.14 26.32 0.71
C SER A 148 -3.35 27.67 1.39
N ASP A 149 -2.80 27.88 2.58
CA ASP A 149 -2.82 29.17 3.27
C ASP A 149 -1.88 30.20 2.63
N GLU A 150 -0.70 29.77 2.15
CA GLU A 150 0.34 30.65 1.61
C GLU A 150 0.50 30.60 0.09
N PHE A 151 -0.02 29.57 -0.57
CA PHE A 151 0.04 29.41 -2.03
C PHE A 151 -1.33 29.18 -2.62
N ASP A 152 -1.47 29.58 -3.88
CA ASP A 152 -2.62 29.20 -4.70
C ASP A 152 -2.34 27.86 -5.36
N ALA A 153 -3.39 27.06 -5.58
CA ALA A 153 -3.28 25.77 -6.24
C ALA A 153 -4.23 25.70 -7.45
N SER A 154 -3.80 25.03 -8.51
CA SER A 154 -4.66 24.68 -9.64
C SER A 154 -5.71 23.64 -9.23
N TYR A 155 -6.65 23.36 -10.14
CA TYR A 155 -7.50 22.19 -10.02
C TYR A 155 -6.66 20.92 -9.81
N PRO A 156 -7.00 20.06 -8.84
CA PRO A 156 -6.28 18.82 -8.58
C PRO A 156 -6.35 17.89 -9.79
N TYR A 157 -5.19 17.43 -10.27
CA TYR A 157 -5.11 16.69 -11.54
C TYR A 157 -4.77 15.21 -11.36
N PHE A 158 -4.26 14.80 -10.20
CA PHE A 158 -3.90 13.41 -9.92
C PHE A 158 -4.19 13.06 -8.46
N ALA A 159 -4.64 11.84 -8.19
CA ALA A 159 -4.84 11.35 -6.82
C ALA A 159 -3.59 10.61 -6.37
N GLU A 160 -3.06 10.93 -5.20
CA GLU A 160 -1.83 10.35 -4.69
C GLU A 160 -1.86 10.30 -3.15
N GLY A 161 -0.93 9.56 -2.55
CA GLY A 161 -0.65 9.61 -1.13
C GLY A 161 0.66 8.90 -0.83
N PHE A 162 1.01 8.83 0.45
CA PHE A 162 2.19 8.11 0.90
C PHE A 162 1.85 6.65 1.14
N SER A 163 2.19 5.80 0.18
CA SER A 163 1.99 4.36 0.30
C SER A 163 3.15 3.71 1.06
N VAL A 164 2.88 2.52 1.61
CA VAL A 164 3.89 1.72 2.30
C VAL A 164 4.23 0.48 1.49
N MET A 165 5.50 0.34 1.10
CA MET A 165 6.03 -0.86 0.44
C MET A 165 6.70 -1.79 1.46
N ILE A 166 6.27 -3.05 1.51
CA ILE A 166 6.68 -4.04 2.53
C ILE A 166 7.03 -5.37 1.85
N LYS A 167 7.94 -6.16 2.45
CA LYS A 167 8.22 -7.55 2.01
C LYS A 167 6.95 -8.40 2.04
N VAL A 168 6.69 -9.14 0.96
CA VAL A 168 5.70 -10.22 0.93
C VAL A 168 6.05 -11.22 2.03
N PRO A 169 5.09 -11.55 2.92
CA PRO A 169 5.40 -12.47 4.01
C PRO A 169 5.64 -13.86 3.45
N ASP A 170 6.54 -14.61 4.10
CA ASP A 170 6.91 -15.94 3.63
C ASP A 170 5.68 -16.87 3.61
N PRO A 171 5.55 -17.77 2.63
CA PRO A 171 4.43 -18.68 2.57
C PRO A 171 4.39 -19.57 3.81
N LEU A 172 3.18 -19.96 4.17
CA LEU A 172 2.95 -20.86 5.30
C LEU A 172 3.75 -22.17 5.13
N PRO A 173 4.36 -22.73 6.20
CA PRO A 173 5.15 -23.96 6.10
C PRO A 173 4.35 -25.11 5.48
N LYS A 174 4.85 -25.67 4.38
CA LYS A 174 4.15 -26.70 3.59
C LYS A 174 3.88 -28.00 4.39
N TRP A 175 4.75 -28.35 5.34
CA TRP A 175 4.58 -29.55 6.18
C TRP A 175 3.35 -29.48 7.11
N ARG A 176 2.90 -28.27 7.46
CA ARG A 176 1.63 -28.04 8.19
C ARG A 176 0.42 -27.98 7.26
N GLY A 177 0.61 -28.26 5.96
CA GLY A 177 -0.40 -28.24 4.90
C GLY A 177 -1.73 -28.88 5.29
N LEU A 178 -1.67 -30.03 5.97
CA LEU A 178 -2.82 -30.81 6.41
C LEU A 178 -3.68 -30.12 7.47
N LEU A 179 -3.15 -29.13 8.20
CA LEU A 179 -3.90 -28.46 9.27
C LEU A 179 -4.62 -27.20 8.79
N TYR A 180 -4.22 -26.63 7.65
CA TYR A 180 -4.79 -25.38 7.13
C TYR A 180 -6.22 -25.44 6.57
N PRO A 181 -6.77 -26.57 6.08
CA PRO A 181 -8.11 -26.62 5.52
C PRO A 181 -9.23 -26.21 6.48
N PHE A 182 -8.98 -26.31 7.79
CA PHE A 182 -9.91 -25.93 8.84
C PHE A 182 -9.27 -24.98 9.84
N ALA A 183 -10.06 -24.02 10.33
CA ALA A 183 -9.66 -23.18 11.44
C ALA A 183 -9.46 -24.00 12.71
N ARG A 184 -8.65 -23.49 13.64
CA ARG A 184 -8.39 -24.15 14.94
C ARG A 184 -9.67 -24.52 15.69
N LEU A 185 -10.67 -23.64 15.68
CA LEU A 185 -11.96 -23.89 16.32
C LEU A 185 -12.69 -25.10 15.71
N VAL A 186 -12.70 -25.22 14.37
CA VAL A 186 -13.34 -26.34 13.67
C VAL A 186 -12.65 -27.65 14.00
N TRP A 187 -11.31 -27.67 14.06
CA TRP A 187 -10.56 -28.83 14.53
C TRP A 187 -10.93 -29.24 15.95
N GLN A 188 -11.03 -28.27 16.87
CA GLN A 188 -11.40 -28.53 18.27
C GLN A 188 -12.83 -29.09 18.38
N LEU A 189 -13.79 -28.48 17.69
CA LEU A 189 -15.17 -28.94 17.66
C LEU A 189 -15.28 -30.34 17.08
N PHE A 190 -14.58 -30.61 15.98
CA PHE A 190 -14.54 -31.93 15.34
C PHE A 190 -13.96 -33.02 16.25
N LEU A 191 -12.81 -32.77 16.87
CA LEU A 191 -12.20 -33.72 17.81
C LEU A 191 -13.07 -33.95 19.03
N THR A 192 -13.68 -32.88 19.57
CA THR A 192 -14.57 -32.97 20.73
C THR A 192 -15.82 -33.76 20.39
N ALA A 193 -16.46 -33.48 19.24
CA ALA A 193 -17.64 -34.22 18.79
C ALA A 193 -17.33 -35.71 18.58
N THR A 194 -16.20 -36.03 17.94
CA THR A 194 -15.76 -37.43 17.74
C THR A 194 -15.56 -38.16 19.07
N PHE A 195 -14.94 -37.50 20.04
CA PHE A 195 -14.73 -38.06 21.37
C PHE A 195 -16.05 -38.28 22.11
N VAL A 196 -16.93 -37.28 22.12
CA VAL A 196 -18.26 -37.37 22.74
C VAL A 196 -19.06 -38.51 22.11
N GLU A 197 -19.09 -38.60 20.78
CA GLU A 197 -19.79 -39.66 20.04
C GLU A 197 -19.26 -41.05 20.39
N SER A 198 -17.94 -41.19 20.45
CA SER A 198 -17.27 -42.44 20.83
C SER A 198 -17.65 -42.88 22.24
N VAL A 199 -17.68 -41.95 23.20
CA VAL A 199 -18.08 -42.22 24.58
C VAL A 199 -19.55 -42.60 24.65
N LEU A 200 -20.43 -41.84 24.00
CA LEU A 200 -21.87 -42.11 23.99
C LEU A 200 -22.17 -43.50 23.42
N LEU A 201 -21.58 -43.84 22.28
CA LEU A 201 -21.76 -45.15 21.65
C LEU A 201 -21.21 -46.28 22.52
N THR A 202 -20.02 -46.11 23.09
CA THR A 202 -19.42 -47.11 23.98
C THR A 202 -20.28 -47.34 25.23
N VAL A 203 -20.77 -46.27 25.87
CA VAL A 203 -21.66 -46.39 27.04
C VAL A 203 -22.97 -47.06 26.67
N ALA A 204 -23.54 -46.71 25.52
CA ALA A 204 -24.78 -47.30 25.03
C ALA A 204 -24.61 -48.81 24.75
N LEU A 205 -23.51 -49.22 24.11
CA LEU A 205 -23.17 -50.63 23.86
C LEU A 205 -22.91 -51.40 25.17
N PHE A 206 -22.28 -50.76 26.15
CA PHE A 206 -22.07 -51.35 27.47
C PHE A 206 -23.41 -51.59 28.20
N VAL A 207 -24.28 -50.59 28.26
CA VAL A 207 -25.55 -50.67 28.99
C VAL A 207 -26.53 -51.63 28.33
N MET A 208 -26.67 -51.59 27.00
CA MET A 208 -27.72 -52.34 26.31
C MET A 208 -27.30 -53.76 25.90
N HIS A 209 -26.01 -53.98 25.63
CA HIS A 209 -25.51 -55.25 25.10
C HIS A 209 -24.47 -55.92 26.01
N ASN A 210 -24.18 -55.37 27.20
CA ASN A 210 -23.15 -55.83 28.12
C ASN A 210 -21.77 -55.99 27.44
N ASN A 211 -21.51 -55.18 26.41
CA ASN A 211 -20.23 -55.18 25.71
C ASN A 211 -19.20 -54.46 26.58
N ARG A 212 -18.22 -55.19 27.10
CA ARG A 212 -17.19 -54.65 28.00
C ARG A 212 -15.96 -54.10 27.27
N ASP A 213 -15.94 -54.22 25.95
CA ASP A 213 -14.82 -53.76 25.12
C ASP A 213 -15.03 -52.28 24.76
N PHE A 214 -14.52 -51.39 25.61
CA PHE A 214 -14.66 -49.94 25.46
C PHE A 214 -14.01 -49.36 24.19
N ILE A 215 -13.12 -50.13 23.56
CA ILE A 215 -12.41 -49.76 22.32
C ILE A 215 -13.33 -49.87 21.10
N ASN A 216 -14.30 -50.80 21.11
CA ASN A 216 -15.12 -51.09 19.93
C ASN A 216 -15.98 -49.90 19.49
N GLY A 217 -16.55 -49.13 20.44
CA GLY A 217 -17.32 -47.93 20.10
C GLY A 217 -16.45 -46.82 19.51
N PHE A 218 -15.25 -46.62 20.07
CA PHE A 218 -14.28 -45.66 19.51
C PHE A 218 -13.84 -46.02 18.09
N LEU A 219 -13.48 -47.29 17.84
CA LEU A 219 -13.06 -47.73 16.52
C LEU A 219 -14.19 -47.66 15.48
N LEU A 220 -15.44 -47.87 15.89
CA LEU A 220 -16.60 -47.79 14.99
C LEU A 220 -16.90 -46.35 14.56
N VAL A 221 -16.82 -45.39 15.50
CA VAL A 221 -16.93 -43.95 15.21
C VAL A 221 -15.75 -43.51 14.33
N LEU A 222 -14.53 -43.95 14.65
CA LEU A 222 -13.33 -43.66 13.85
C LEU A 222 -13.41 -44.25 12.44
N GLY A 223 -13.97 -45.45 12.28
CA GLY A 223 -14.19 -46.11 10.97
C GLY A 223 -15.07 -45.28 10.04
N GLY A 224 -16.08 -44.60 10.58
CA GLY A 224 -16.89 -43.64 9.81
C GLY A 224 -16.07 -42.49 9.21
N LEU A 225 -15.08 -41.99 9.95
CA LEU A 225 -14.19 -40.90 9.51
C LEU A 225 -13.17 -41.35 8.47
N THR A 226 -12.59 -42.54 8.65
CA THR A 226 -11.62 -43.10 7.69
C THR A 226 -12.30 -43.75 6.48
N ARG A 227 -13.64 -43.76 6.44
CA ARG A 227 -14.46 -44.47 5.44
C ARG A 227 -14.11 -45.96 5.38
N GLN A 228 -13.79 -46.55 6.52
CA GLN A 228 -13.47 -47.97 6.66
C GLN A 228 -14.61 -48.70 7.39
N SER A 229 -14.96 -49.87 6.87
CA SER A 229 -15.93 -50.74 7.52
C SER A 229 -15.30 -51.47 8.71
N MET A 230 -16.05 -51.60 9.80
CA MET A 230 -15.72 -52.48 10.91
C MET A 230 -16.66 -53.68 10.96
N THR A 231 -16.19 -54.79 11.51
CA THR A 231 -16.91 -56.07 11.59
C THR A 231 -17.85 -56.19 12.79
N LEU A 232 -18.07 -55.12 13.56
CA LEU A 232 -18.98 -55.15 14.70
C LEU A 232 -20.43 -55.28 14.22
N ARG A 233 -21.10 -56.36 14.63
CA ARG A 233 -22.51 -56.60 14.31
C ARG A 233 -23.40 -55.80 15.24
N LEU A 234 -24.06 -54.79 14.69
CA LEU A 234 -25.11 -54.01 15.36
C LEU A 234 -26.40 -54.86 15.45
N ARG A 235 -27.17 -54.65 16.52
CA ARG A 235 -28.38 -55.42 16.85
C ARG A 235 -29.63 -54.55 16.95
N GLY A 236 -29.48 -53.27 17.34
CA GLY A 236 -30.60 -52.35 17.54
C GLY A 236 -30.80 -51.38 16.37
N LEU A 237 -32.05 -51.03 16.05
CA LEU A 237 -32.37 -50.02 15.04
C LEU A 237 -31.78 -48.64 15.38
N TRP A 238 -31.81 -48.26 16.66
CA TRP A 238 -31.24 -47.00 17.14
C TRP A 238 -29.73 -46.89 16.88
N GLU A 239 -28.99 -48.02 16.89
CA GLU A 239 -27.55 -48.06 16.63
C GLU A 239 -27.26 -47.68 15.17
N TYR A 240 -28.09 -48.19 14.25
CA TYR A 240 -28.01 -47.86 12.83
C TYR A 240 -28.39 -46.42 12.54
N GLU A 241 -29.42 -45.89 13.22
CA GLU A 241 -29.82 -44.48 13.07
C GLU A 241 -28.72 -43.53 13.57
N PHE A 242 -28.18 -43.80 14.76
CA PHE A 242 -27.09 -43.04 15.36
C PHE A 242 -25.85 -43.03 14.46
N LEU A 243 -25.40 -44.21 14.01
CA LEU A 243 -24.26 -44.32 13.10
C LEU A 243 -24.55 -43.75 11.72
N GLY A 244 -25.78 -43.83 11.23
CA GLY A 244 -26.20 -43.21 9.98
C GLY A 244 -26.04 -41.70 10.01
N VAL A 245 -26.44 -41.05 11.11
CA VAL A 245 -26.21 -39.61 11.33
C VAL A 245 -24.72 -39.31 11.42
N TRP A 246 -23.95 -40.08 12.20
CA TRP A 246 -22.50 -39.90 12.29
C TRP A 246 -21.79 -40.06 10.94
N TRP A 247 -22.22 -41.01 10.12
CA TRP A 247 -21.68 -41.21 8.78
C TRP A 247 -22.01 -40.06 7.84
N ALA A 248 -23.21 -39.48 7.91
CA ALA A 248 -23.55 -38.28 7.16
C ALA A 248 -22.66 -37.09 7.55
N VAL A 249 -22.44 -36.89 8.86
CA VAL A 249 -21.52 -35.85 9.38
C VAL A 249 -20.09 -36.11 8.90
N SER A 250 -19.60 -37.34 9.05
CA SER A 250 -18.28 -37.76 8.60
C SER A 250 -18.09 -37.51 7.11
N PHE A 251 -19.08 -37.86 6.29
CA PHE A 251 -19.07 -37.63 4.85
C PHE A 251 -18.94 -36.15 4.51
N VAL A 252 -19.73 -35.28 5.14
CA VAL A 252 -19.69 -33.83 4.93
C VAL A 252 -18.34 -33.26 5.33
N ILE A 253 -17.83 -33.61 6.51
CA ILE A 253 -16.55 -33.10 7.03
C ILE A 253 -15.38 -33.55 6.15
N THR A 254 -15.30 -34.84 5.80
CA THR A 254 -14.23 -35.35 4.93
C THR A 254 -14.28 -34.69 3.55
N THR A 255 -15.48 -34.48 2.99
CA THR A 255 -15.63 -33.84 1.68
C THR A 255 -15.20 -32.37 1.73
N ALA A 256 -15.63 -31.61 2.74
CA ALA A 256 -15.20 -30.23 2.96
C ALA A 256 -13.68 -30.12 3.18
N TYR A 257 -13.11 -31.04 3.97
CA TYR A 257 -11.67 -31.11 4.21
C TYR A 257 -10.91 -31.35 2.90
N THR A 258 -11.34 -32.34 2.10
CA THR A 258 -10.68 -32.64 0.82
C THR A 258 -10.77 -31.47 -0.16
N GLY A 259 -11.93 -30.81 -0.29
CA GLY A 259 -12.09 -29.65 -1.17
C GLY A 259 -11.19 -28.48 -0.77
N ASN A 260 -11.19 -28.13 0.52
CA ASN A 260 -10.34 -27.04 1.04
C ASN A 260 -8.85 -27.39 0.96
N LEU A 261 -8.48 -28.65 1.18
CA LEU A 261 -7.11 -29.12 1.04
C LEU A 261 -6.64 -28.99 -0.42
N VAL A 262 -7.45 -29.40 -1.41
CA VAL A 262 -7.09 -29.23 -2.82
C VAL A 262 -6.87 -27.75 -3.15
N ALA A 263 -7.77 -26.85 -2.73
CA ALA A 263 -7.61 -25.41 -2.95
C ALA A 263 -6.32 -24.85 -2.31
N TYR A 264 -5.98 -25.32 -1.11
CA TYR A 264 -4.75 -24.90 -0.42
C TYR A 264 -3.48 -25.45 -1.09
N LEU A 265 -3.56 -26.63 -1.69
CA LEU A 265 -2.42 -27.24 -2.37
C LEU A 265 -2.17 -26.63 -3.75
N THR A 266 -3.19 -26.09 -4.41
CA THR A 266 -3.08 -25.45 -5.73
C THR A 266 -2.69 -23.98 -5.63
N ILE A 267 -3.11 -23.25 -4.60
CA ILE A 267 -2.79 -21.83 -4.41
C ILE A 267 -1.90 -21.66 -3.18
N THR A 268 -0.72 -21.09 -3.35
CA THR A 268 0.17 -20.72 -2.24
C THR A 268 -0.44 -19.56 -1.47
N VAL A 269 -1.11 -19.86 -0.35
CA VAL A 269 -1.64 -18.82 0.53
C VAL A 269 -0.46 -18.18 1.29
N PRO A 270 -0.13 -16.90 1.06
CA PRO A 270 0.88 -16.21 1.85
C PRO A 270 0.38 -16.08 3.29
N GLN A 271 1.29 -15.93 4.26
CA GLN A 271 0.89 -15.52 5.60
C GLN A 271 0.09 -14.20 5.55
N ARG A 272 -0.70 -13.94 6.60
CA ARG A 272 -1.49 -12.71 6.72
C ARG A 272 -0.60 -11.50 6.45
N ARG A 273 -0.99 -10.70 5.46
CA ARG A 273 -0.32 -9.47 5.07
C ARG A 273 -0.70 -8.35 6.05
N ILE A 274 0.21 -7.41 6.23
CA ILE A 274 -0.04 -6.15 6.94
C ILE A 274 -0.76 -5.25 5.94
N GLU A 275 -2.01 -4.93 6.22
CA GLU A 275 -2.83 -4.11 5.30
C GLU A 275 -3.20 -2.76 5.88
N THR A 276 -3.04 -2.59 7.20
CA THR A 276 -3.48 -1.40 7.95
C THR A 276 -2.34 -0.71 8.68
N ILE A 277 -2.51 0.58 8.92
CA ILE A 277 -1.59 1.44 9.68
C ILE A 277 -1.43 0.92 11.12
N ASP A 278 -2.52 0.48 11.75
CA ASP A 278 -2.50 -0.11 13.10
C ASP A 278 -1.60 -1.34 13.19
N GLU A 279 -1.72 -2.25 12.21
CA GLU A 279 -0.90 -3.46 12.14
C GLU A 279 0.57 -3.12 11.89
N LEU A 280 0.85 -2.16 11.00
CA LEU A 280 2.21 -1.69 10.76
C LEU A 280 2.82 -1.07 12.03
N ALA A 281 2.06 -0.26 12.76
CA ALA A 281 2.49 0.36 14.00
C ALA A 281 2.74 -0.66 15.12
N ALA A 282 1.97 -1.76 15.15
CA ALA A 282 2.18 -2.89 16.06
C ALA A 282 3.36 -3.77 15.66
N SER A 283 3.68 -3.86 14.37
CA SER A 283 4.74 -4.70 13.84
C SER A 283 6.16 -4.28 14.31
N PRO A 284 7.13 -5.22 14.28
CA PRO A 284 8.54 -4.91 14.53
C PRO A 284 9.24 -4.27 13.32
N ILE A 285 8.56 -4.15 12.16
CA ILE A 285 9.13 -3.59 10.94
C ILE A 285 9.36 -2.09 11.15
N ILE A 286 10.52 -1.61 10.72
CA ILE A 286 10.91 -0.20 10.85
C ILE A 286 10.39 0.58 9.63
N PRO A 287 9.43 1.50 9.79
CA PRO A 287 9.02 2.38 8.70
C PRO A 287 10.17 3.34 8.37
N SER A 288 10.37 3.63 7.09
CA SER A 288 11.53 4.39 6.64
C SER A 288 11.21 5.22 5.41
N MET A 289 11.85 6.39 5.32
CA MET A 289 11.59 7.37 4.28
C MET A 289 12.90 8.07 3.89
N ALA A 290 13.03 8.44 2.63
CA ALA A 290 14.14 9.26 2.18
C ALA A 290 14.03 10.67 2.76
N ASN A 291 15.16 11.32 3.03
CA ASN A 291 15.15 12.71 3.47
C ASN A 291 14.77 13.64 2.32
N ILE A 292 13.49 13.96 2.20
CA ILE A 292 12.92 14.82 1.15
C ILE A 292 12.24 16.09 1.73
N GLY A 293 12.43 16.34 3.03
CA GLY A 293 11.82 17.43 3.78
C GLY A 293 11.13 16.96 5.07
N ASN A 294 10.66 17.91 5.88
CA ASN A 294 10.11 17.62 7.21
C ASN A 294 8.60 17.38 7.23
N PHE A 295 7.89 17.65 6.13
CA PHE A 295 6.42 17.57 6.08
C PHE A 295 5.86 16.22 6.59
N VAL A 296 6.28 15.10 6.01
CA VAL A 296 5.76 13.77 6.40
C VAL A 296 6.28 13.34 7.77
N PRO A 297 7.59 13.42 8.08
CA PRO A 297 8.08 13.08 9.41
C PRO A 297 7.41 13.86 10.54
N GLU A 298 7.15 15.15 10.35
CA GLU A 298 6.51 16.01 11.33
C GLU A 298 5.01 15.73 11.44
N ALA A 299 4.31 15.60 10.30
CA ALA A 299 2.90 15.22 10.29
C ALA A 299 2.66 13.87 10.96
N LEU A 300 3.54 12.89 10.75
CA LEU A 300 3.45 11.59 11.43
C LEU A 300 3.66 11.74 12.94
N LYS A 301 4.64 12.53 13.39
CA LYS A 301 4.91 12.71 14.83
C LYS A 301 3.82 13.50 15.55
N ASN A 302 3.23 14.49 14.89
CA ASN A 302 2.21 15.38 15.43
C ASN A 302 0.77 14.88 15.21
N SER A 303 0.59 13.72 14.57
CA SER A 303 -0.72 13.14 14.30
C SER A 303 -1.49 12.85 15.58
N GLU A 304 -2.80 13.16 15.59
CA GLU A 304 -3.71 12.78 16.67
C GLU A 304 -3.95 11.26 16.73
N ASP A 305 -3.77 10.58 15.58
CA ASP A 305 -3.87 9.14 15.50
C ASP A 305 -2.65 8.48 16.18
N LYS A 306 -2.94 7.64 17.17
CA LYS A 306 -1.93 6.92 17.96
C LYS A 306 -1.06 6.00 17.11
N ALA A 307 -1.61 5.38 16.07
CA ALA A 307 -0.87 4.48 15.19
C ALA A 307 0.09 5.25 14.30
N LEU A 308 -0.35 6.35 13.68
CA LEU A 308 0.51 7.25 12.90
C LEU A 308 1.59 7.90 13.76
N ALA A 309 1.25 8.38 14.95
CA ALA A 309 2.22 8.91 15.92
C ALA A 309 3.28 7.87 16.31
N LYS A 310 2.89 6.60 16.47
CA LYS A 310 3.82 5.50 16.76
C LYS A 310 4.73 5.20 15.57
N ILE A 311 4.21 5.25 14.35
CA ILE A 311 5.00 5.14 13.12
C ILE A 311 6.00 6.29 13.02
N GLY A 312 5.57 7.53 13.25
CA GLY A 312 6.43 8.72 13.25
C GLY A 312 7.57 8.65 14.26
N LYS A 313 7.34 8.05 15.44
CA LYS A 313 8.39 7.80 16.44
C LYS A 313 9.37 6.69 16.04
N LYS A 314 8.91 5.67 15.30
CA LYS A 314 9.73 4.57 14.77
C LYS A 314 10.41 4.91 13.44
N LEU A 315 10.05 6.02 12.82
CA LEU A 315 10.48 6.38 11.47
C LEU A 315 11.99 6.58 11.39
N HIS A 316 12.63 5.83 10.51
CA HIS A 316 14.05 6.01 10.18
C HIS A 316 14.19 6.78 8.86
N ILE A 317 14.84 7.94 8.93
CA ILE A 317 15.09 8.78 7.75
C ILE A 317 16.49 8.45 7.21
N PHE A 318 16.58 8.10 5.93
CA PHE A 318 17.86 7.84 5.26
C PHE A 318 18.16 8.93 4.24
N ARG A 319 19.44 9.12 3.89
CA ARG A 319 19.82 10.10 2.86
C ARG A 319 19.57 9.50 1.49
N PHE A 320 19.03 10.31 0.58
CA PHE A 320 18.77 9.92 -0.80
C PHE A 320 20.05 9.46 -1.54
N ALA A 321 21.24 9.94 -1.14
CA ALA A 321 22.52 9.55 -1.71
C ALA A 321 23.03 8.16 -1.27
N ASP A 322 22.43 7.56 -0.26
CA ASP A 322 22.81 6.22 0.22
C ASP A 322 22.24 5.16 -0.73
N ARG A 323 22.99 4.83 -1.79
CA ARG A 323 22.80 3.71 -2.76
C ARG A 323 21.47 2.94 -2.53
N ASP A 324 20.43 3.32 -3.28
CA ASP A 324 19.06 2.76 -3.20
C ASP A 324 19.05 1.24 -3.03
N ASP A 325 19.95 0.53 -3.71
CA ASP A 325 20.14 -0.92 -3.62
C ASP A 325 20.26 -1.46 -2.19
N MET A 326 21.03 -0.80 -1.30
CA MET A 326 21.26 -1.30 0.05
C MET A 326 19.98 -1.21 0.89
N PHE A 327 19.24 -0.13 0.75
CA PHE A 327 18.00 0.07 1.49
C PHE A 327 16.87 -0.80 0.91
N LEU A 328 16.78 -0.91 -0.41
CA LEU A 328 15.85 -1.83 -1.07
C LEU A 328 16.11 -3.30 -0.69
N ASN A 329 17.38 -3.69 -0.48
CA ASN A 329 17.73 -5.00 0.06
C ASN A 329 17.24 -5.19 1.50
N LYS A 330 17.28 -4.16 2.36
CA LYS A 330 16.72 -4.24 3.73
C LYS A 330 15.21 -4.40 3.74
N VAL A 331 14.53 -3.77 2.78
CA VAL A 331 13.08 -3.87 2.57
C VAL A 331 12.72 -5.25 2.04
N ALA A 332 13.42 -5.73 1.02
CA ALA A 332 13.27 -7.11 0.52
C ALA A 332 13.63 -8.17 1.59
N GLY A 333 14.53 -7.82 2.52
CA GLY A 333 14.85 -8.63 3.69
C GLY A 333 13.79 -8.61 4.80
N GLY A 334 12.77 -7.75 4.72
CA GLY A 334 11.66 -7.67 5.67
C GLY A 334 11.95 -6.91 6.96
N SER A 335 13.12 -6.26 7.06
CA SER A 335 13.50 -5.49 8.25
C SER A 335 12.90 -4.08 8.27
N HIS A 336 12.72 -3.49 7.08
CA HIS A 336 12.25 -2.12 6.89
C HIS A 336 11.05 -2.09 5.94
N ALA A 337 10.22 -1.06 6.08
CA ALA A 337 9.15 -0.72 5.16
C ALA A 337 9.41 0.69 4.59
N VAL A 338 9.11 0.92 3.32
CA VAL A 338 9.35 2.22 2.66
C VAL A 338 8.06 3.01 2.60
N ILE A 339 8.07 4.23 3.13
CA ILE A 339 7.01 5.21 2.97
C ILE A 339 7.45 6.21 1.90
N ASN A 340 6.70 6.29 0.80
CA ASN A 340 6.91 7.30 -0.24
C ASN A 340 5.64 7.50 -1.07
N GLY A 341 5.63 8.45 -2.00
CA GLY A 341 4.53 8.64 -2.95
C GLY A 341 4.19 7.33 -3.68
N GLU A 342 2.91 7.05 -3.86
CA GLU A 342 2.43 5.78 -4.41
C GLU A 342 3.02 5.45 -5.78
N SER A 343 2.98 6.41 -6.70
CA SER A 343 3.55 6.26 -8.04
C SER A 343 5.06 6.00 -8.01
N TYR A 344 5.78 6.65 -7.08
CA TYR A 344 7.23 6.45 -6.93
C TYR A 344 7.56 5.07 -6.37
N ASN A 345 6.86 4.61 -5.33
CA ASN A 345 7.05 3.26 -4.79
C ASN A 345 6.74 2.19 -5.84
N MET A 346 5.70 2.38 -6.65
CA MET A 346 5.37 1.47 -7.75
C MET A 346 6.49 1.42 -8.80
N PHE A 347 7.05 2.57 -9.18
CA PHE A 347 8.20 2.65 -10.08
C PHE A 347 9.42 1.92 -9.52
N VAL A 348 9.80 2.19 -8.28
CA VAL A 348 10.94 1.53 -7.62
C VAL A 348 10.71 0.02 -7.56
N ARG A 349 9.50 -0.42 -7.24
CA ARG A 349 9.17 -1.84 -7.19
C ARG A 349 9.35 -2.53 -8.54
N ASP A 350 8.99 -1.86 -9.62
CA ASP A 350 9.07 -2.38 -10.99
C ASP A 350 10.51 -2.31 -11.54
N SER A 351 11.12 -1.13 -11.50
CA SER A 351 12.48 -0.86 -12.02
C SER A 351 13.57 -1.72 -11.36
N PHE A 352 13.39 -2.11 -10.09
CA PHE A 352 14.35 -2.94 -9.35
C PHE A 352 13.93 -4.42 -9.25
N GLY A 353 12.87 -4.85 -9.96
CA GLY A 353 12.44 -6.25 -9.97
C GLY A 353 11.97 -6.78 -8.62
N LEU A 354 11.41 -5.91 -7.77
CA LEU A 354 10.93 -6.24 -6.43
C LEU A 354 9.46 -6.71 -6.41
N ASN A 355 8.82 -6.82 -7.58
CA ASN A 355 7.42 -7.17 -7.72
C ASN A 355 7.01 -8.48 -7.02
N SER A 356 7.88 -9.49 -7.04
CA SER A 356 7.66 -10.79 -6.40
C SER A 356 8.04 -10.83 -4.91
N LYS A 357 8.90 -9.91 -4.46
CA LYS A 357 9.43 -9.87 -3.08
C LYS A 357 8.67 -8.90 -2.17
N THR A 358 8.00 -7.91 -2.75
CA THR A 358 7.35 -6.82 -2.01
C THR A 358 5.93 -6.56 -2.53
N TYR A 359 5.10 -6.01 -1.67
CA TYR A 359 3.75 -5.57 -1.99
C TYR A 359 3.50 -4.19 -1.39
N MET A 360 2.47 -3.52 -1.91
CA MET A 360 1.98 -2.25 -1.40
C MET A 360 0.91 -2.52 -0.35
N MET A 361 1.07 -1.94 0.84
CA MET A 361 0.02 -1.92 1.86
C MET A 361 -1.23 -1.25 1.28
N ARG A 362 -2.41 -1.81 1.61
CA ARG A 362 -3.68 -1.35 1.04
C ARG A 362 -4.07 0.04 1.54
N GLU A 363 -3.87 0.30 2.82
CA GLU A 363 -4.12 1.62 3.40
C GLU A 363 -2.99 2.59 3.05
N VAL A 364 -3.35 3.76 2.54
CA VAL A 364 -2.43 4.83 2.12
C VAL A 364 -2.37 5.88 3.22
N ILE A 365 -1.18 6.36 3.54
CA ILE A 365 -0.95 7.42 4.52
C ILE A 365 -1.16 8.78 3.83
N TYR A 366 -2.01 9.62 4.40
CA TYR A 366 -2.35 10.95 3.85
C TYR A 366 -2.76 10.93 2.37
N PRO A 367 -3.84 10.22 2.00
CA PRO A 367 -4.38 10.31 0.65
C PRO A 367 -4.86 11.74 0.39
N SER A 368 -4.41 12.33 -0.72
CA SER A 368 -4.77 13.68 -1.14
C SER A 368 -4.69 13.76 -2.66
N TYR A 369 -4.69 14.98 -3.19
CA TYR A 369 -4.56 15.25 -4.61
C TYR A 369 -3.35 16.11 -4.89
N VAL A 370 -2.80 15.92 -6.08
CA VAL A 370 -1.69 16.66 -6.64
C VAL A 370 -2.22 17.84 -7.43
N ALA A 371 -1.63 19.00 -7.24
CA ALA A 371 -1.97 20.23 -7.95
C ALA A 371 -0.70 21.03 -8.29
N TYR A 372 -0.80 21.91 -9.27
CA TYR A 372 0.24 22.90 -9.53
C TYR A 372 0.10 24.04 -8.53
N TYR A 373 1.23 24.52 -8.02
CA TYR A 373 1.26 25.59 -7.02
C TYR A 373 1.76 26.90 -7.65
N LEU A 374 1.07 27.98 -7.30
CA LEU A 374 1.33 29.34 -7.73
C LEU A 374 1.52 30.26 -6.51
N PRO A 375 2.19 31.40 -6.67
CA PRO A 375 2.21 32.42 -5.62
C PRO A 375 0.77 32.84 -5.25
N ARG A 376 0.55 33.17 -3.98
CA ARG A 376 -0.77 33.59 -3.48
C ARG A 376 -1.36 34.75 -4.29
N ASN A 377 -2.66 34.74 -4.49
CA ASN A 377 -3.42 35.79 -5.17
C ASN A 377 -2.96 36.03 -6.62
N THR A 378 -2.57 34.97 -7.31
CA THR A 378 -2.19 35.05 -8.72
C THR A 378 -3.45 35.09 -9.58
N VAL A 379 -3.58 36.11 -10.44
CA VAL A 379 -4.78 36.30 -11.28
C VAL A 379 -4.99 35.16 -12.28
N TYR A 380 -3.92 34.46 -12.67
CA TYR A 380 -3.96 33.34 -13.62
C TYR A 380 -4.33 31.98 -12.98
N THR A 381 -4.49 31.91 -11.65
CA THR A 381 -4.80 30.66 -10.94
C THR A 381 -6.12 30.06 -11.46
N SER A 382 -7.18 30.86 -11.57
CA SER A 382 -8.48 30.40 -12.10
C SER A 382 -8.38 29.92 -13.54
N LEU A 383 -7.69 30.68 -14.39
CA LEU A 383 -7.49 30.34 -15.80
C LEU A 383 -6.73 29.01 -15.98
N LEU A 384 -5.67 28.78 -15.20
CA LEU A 384 -4.93 27.52 -15.22
C LEU A 384 -5.77 26.38 -14.64
N SER A 385 -6.50 26.64 -13.56
CA SER A 385 -7.39 25.68 -12.90
C SER A 385 -8.49 25.17 -13.84
N ASP A 386 -9.19 26.07 -14.54
CA ASP A 386 -10.28 25.70 -15.46
C ASP A 386 -9.79 24.85 -16.63
N ASN A 387 -8.61 25.18 -17.18
CA ASN A 387 -8.03 24.39 -18.27
C ASN A 387 -7.45 23.06 -17.77
N MET A 388 -6.90 23.02 -16.56
CA MET A 388 -6.49 21.77 -15.92
C MET A 388 -7.69 20.84 -15.68
N GLN A 389 -8.81 21.38 -15.20
CA GLN A 389 -10.04 20.62 -15.03
C GLN A 389 -10.50 19.98 -16.35
N ARG A 390 -10.49 20.73 -17.46
CA ARG A 390 -10.83 20.18 -18.79
C ARG A 390 -9.89 19.05 -19.21
N LEU A 391 -8.59 19.13 -18.87
CA LEU A 391 -7.64 18.05 -19.14
C LEU A 391 -7.96 16.80 -18.31
N VAL A 392 -8.33 16.96 -17.04
CA VAL A 392 -8.83 15.86 -16.20
C VAL A 392 -10.07 15.22 -16.82
N GLU A 393 -11.07 16.03 -17.15
CA GLU A 393 -12.36 15.58 -17.70
C GLU A 393 -12.21 14.89 -19.07
N SER A 394 -11.26 15.33 -19.89
CA SER A 394 -10.96 14.70 -21.18
C SER A 394 -10.30 13.31 -21.07
N GLY A 395 -9.75 12.97 -19.90
CA GLY A 395 -9.01 11.72 -19.68
C GLY A 395 -7.57 11.71 -20.23
N LEU A 396 -7.08 12.83 -20.80
CA LEU A 396 -5.71 12.94 -21.34
C LEU A 396 -4.64 12.66 -20.28
N LEU A 397 -4.89 13.06 -19.03
CA LEU A 397 -3.96 12.83 -17.90
C LEU A 397 -3.70 11.34 -17.63
N LYS A 398 -4.74 10.52 -17.76
CA LYS A 398 -4.62 9.07 -17.57
C LYS A 398 -3.74 8.44 -18.65
N GLU A 399 -3.82 8.94 -19.88
CA GLU A 399 -3.00 8.47 -20.98
C GLU A 399 -1.55 8.94 -20.85
N ALA A 400 -1.33 10.19 -20.43
CA ALA A 400 0.01 10.70 -20.11
C ALA A 400 0.67 9.86 -19.00
N TYR A 401 -0.02 9.62 -17.88
CA TYR A 401 0.48 8.76 -16.81
C TYR A 401 0.87 7.36 -17.31
N LYS A 402 -0.03 6.72 -18.07
CA LYS A 402 0.23 5.40 -18.67
C LYS A 402 1.43 5.43 -19.61
N HIS A 403 1.59 6.46 -20.43
CA HIS A 403 2.71 6.56 -21.36
C HIS A 403 4.07 6.54 -20.63
N HIS A 404 4.17 7.22 -19.48
CA HIS A 404 5.38 7.25 -18.67
C HIS A 404 5.59 5.98 -17.82
N VAL A 405 4.53 5.32 -17.37
CA VAL A 405 4.62 4.11 -16.53
C VAL A 405 4.68 2.81 -17.34
N ILE A 406 3.94 2.69 -18.45
CA ILE A 406 3.81 1.45 -19.26
C ILE A 406 5.01 1.23 -20.19
N LYS A 407 5.79 2.27 -20.52
CA LYS A 407 7.01 2.11 -21.34
C LYS A 407 8.05 1.16 -20.73
N GLU A 408 7.99 0.84 -19.43
CA GLU A 408 8.82 -0.19 -18.78
C GLU A 408 8.17 -1.59 -18.68
N LYS A 409 6.89 -1.77 -19.07
CA LYS A 409 6.09 -2.97 -18.73
C LYS A 409 6.24 -4.20 -19.64
N ARG A 410 7.29 -4.31 -20.45
CA ARG A 410 7.53 -5.52 -21.27
C ARG A 410 8.49 -6.46 -20.57
N GLN A 411 7.94 -7.31 -19.69
CA GLN A 411 8.36 -8.67 -19.32
C GLN A 411 8.06 -8.94 -17.84
N LEU A 412 6.83 -9.29 -17.49
CA LEU A 412 6.61 -10.07 -16.26
C LEU A 412 5.61 -11.19 -16.55
N GLU A 413 6.12 -12.38 -16.27
CA GLU A 413 5.63 -13.68 -16.66
C GLU A 413 4.25 -13.99 -16.09
N ASP A 414 3.49 -14.70 -16.91
CA ASP A 414 2.31 -15.46 -16.52
C ASP A 414 2.73 -16.45 -15.43
N ASP A 415 2.17 -16.31 -14.23
CA ASP A 415 2.48 -17.20 -13.10
C ASP A 415 1.84 -18.56 -13.42
N GLY A 416 2.62 -19.39 -14.11
CA GLY A 416 2.20 -20.69 -14.63
C GLY A 416 1.70 -21.60 -13.52
N GLN A 417 0.82 -22.52 -13.90
CA GLN A 417 0.23 -23.52 -13.00
C GLN A 417 1.31 -24.21 -12.15
N VAL A 418 1.27 -24.01 -10.83
CA VAL A 418 2.22 -24.63 -9.90
C VAL A 418 1.93 -26.13 -9.82
N ALA A 419 2.83 -26.94 -10.37
CA ALA A 419 2.75 -28.40 -10.29
C ALA A 419 2.91 -28.90 -8.85
N LEU A 420 2.10 -29.90 -8.47
CA LEU A 420 2.12 -30.48 -7.12
C LEU A 420 3.41 -31.28 -6.88
N GLY A 421 4.32 -30.72 -6.06
CA GLY A 421 5.56 -31.38 -5.66
C GLY A 421 5.47 -32.21 -4.37
N LEU A 422 6.45 -33.09 -4.12
CA LEU A 422 6.53 -33.92 -2.90
C LEU A 422 6.48 -33.10 -1.60
N GLN A 423 7.00 -31.87 -1.63
CA GLN A 423 6.99 -30.95 -0.49
C GLN A 423 5.59 -30.61 0.02
N HIS A 424 4.58 -30.65 -0.85
CA HIS A 424 3.19 -30.38 -0.52
C HIS A 424 2.56 -31.51 0.31
N LEU A 425 3.09 -32.74 0.19
CA LEU A 425 2.67 -33.93 0.93
C LEU A 425 3.56 -34.23 2.14
N ALA A 426 4.56 -33.40 2.41
CA ALA A 426 5.55 -33.64 3.46
C ALA A 426 4.91 -33.89 4.85
N GLY A 427 3.81 -33.20 5.17
CA GLY A 427 3.09 -33.41 6.43
C GLY A 427 2.59 -34.85 6.61
N ALA A 428 2.08 -35.47 5.55
CA ALA A 428 1.59 -36.85 5.60
C ALA A 428 2.73 -37.85 5.80
N PHE A 429 3.85 -37.63 5.11
CA PHE A 429 5.06 -38.45 5.24
C PHE A 429 5.76 -38.29 6.60
N VAL A 430 5.57 -37.18 7.31
CA VAL A 430 6.06 -37.01 8.68
C VAL A 430 5.12 -37.67 9.69
N LEU A 431 3.80 -37.54 9.53
CA LEU A 431 2.83 -38.11 10.46
C LEU A 431 2.80 -39.65 10.46
N MET A 432 2.99 -40.28 9.29
CA MET A 432 2.89 -41.73 9.15
C MET A 432 3.96 -42.49 9.98
N PRO A 433 5.27 -42.18 9.89
CA PRO A 433 6.29 -42.81 10.73
C PRO A 433 6.08 -42.56 12.22
N VAL A 434 5.61 -41.36 12.61
CA VAL A 434 5.27 -41.05 14.01
C VAL A 434 4.15 -41.97 14.50
N GLY A 435 3.10 -42.18 13.70
CA GLY A 435 2.03 -43.12 14.01
C GLY A 435 2.53 -44.55 14.19
N TYR A 436 3.38 -45.04 13.28
CA TYR A 436 3.97 -46.38 13.40
C TYR A 436 4.89 -46.51 14.62
N ALA A 437 5.67 -45.48 14.95
CA ALA A 437 6.50 -45.48 16.14
C ALA A 437 5.66 -45.55 17.42
N LEU A 438 4.58 -44.77 17.50
CA LEU A 438 3.65 -44.83 18.65
C LEU A 438 2.97 -46.19 18.77
N ALA A 439 2.54 -46.80 17.66
CA ALA A 439 1.97 -48.14 17.64
C ALA A 439 2.98 -49.22 18.06
N ALA A 440 4.24 -49.10 17.64
CA ALA A 440 5.30 -50.01 18.07
C ALA A 440 5.59 -49.86 19.57
N ILE A 441 5.62 -48.63 20.09
CA ILE A 441 5.80 -48.36 21.52
C ILE A 441 4.64 -48.95 22.34
N SER A 442 3.39 -48.77 21.89
CA SER A 442 2.23 -49.33 22.60
C SER A 442 2.28 -50.85 22.60
N PHE A 443 2.63 -51.48 21.47
CA PHE A 443 2.78 -52.93 21.38
C PHE A 443 3.87 -53.46 22.33
N VAL A 444 5.05 -52.83 22.36
CA VAL A 444 6.13 -53.21 23.27
C VAL A 444 5.71 -53.02 24.74
N ALA A 445 5.00 -51.94 25.06
CA ALA A 445 4.48 -51.69 26.40
C ALA A 445 3.46 -52.76 26.82
N GLU A 446 2.54 -53.15 25.93
CA GLU A 446 1.58 -54.22 26.17
C GLU A 446 2.26 -55.56 26.44
N VAL A 447 3.24 -55.94 25.60
CA VAL A 447 4.02 -57.18 25.76
C VAL A 447 4.77 -57.18 27.10
N TRP A 448 5.37 -56.06 27.48
CA TRP A 448 6.11 -55.93 28.74
C TRP A 448 5.20 -55.94 29.98
N LEU A 449 4.03 -55.31 29.91
CA LEU A 449 3.03 -55.39 30.98
C LEU A 449 2.49 -56.82 31.11
N HIS A 450 2.26 -57.49 29.98
CA HIS A 450 1.76 -58.87 29.96
C HIS A 450 2.76 -59.84 30.61
N SER A 451 4.05 -59.76 30.27
CA SER A 451 5.08 -60.62 30.86
C SER A 451 5.17 -60.45 32.38
N ARG A 452 5.12 -59.21 32.89
CA ARG A 452 5.13 -58.93 34.34
C ARG A 452 3.89 -59.45 35.06
N THR A 453 2.72 -59.42 34.44
CA THR A 453 1.50 -60.00 35.04
C THR A 453 1.53 -61.52 35.08
N THR A 454 2.19 -62.18 34.11
CA THR A 454 2.32 -63.63 34.06
C THR A 454 3.32 -64.13 35.11
N ASP A 455 4.44 -63.44 35.28
CA ASP A 455 5.43 -63.75 36.34
C ASP A 455 4.84 -63.59 37.75
N ARG A 456 3.92 -62.64 37.95
CA ARG A 456 3.19 -62.42 39.22
C ARG A 456 2.10 -63.46 39.53
N LYS A 457 1.67 -64.26 38.55
CA LYS A 457 0.68 -65.34 38.75
C LYS A 457 1.34 -66.72 38.96
N LEU A 458 2.65 -66.81 38.73
CA LEU A 458 3.46 -68.02 38.92
C LEU A 458 4.18 -68.06 40.28
N LEU A 459 4.12 -66.97 41.05
CA LEU A 459 4.44 -66.87 42.48
C LEU A 459 3.15 -66.83 43.28
#